data_AF-A0A7V5S8E5-F1
#
_entry.id   AF-A0A7V5S8E5-F1
#
_cell.length_a   1.000
_cell.length_b   1.000
_cell.length_c   1.000
_cell.angle_alpha   90.00
_cell.angle_beta   90.00
_cell.angle_gamma   90.00
#
_symmetry.space_group_name_H-M   'P 1'
#
loop_
_entity.id
_entity.type
_entity.pdbx_description
1 polymer ?
#
loop_
_entity_poly.entity_id
_entity_poly.type
_entity_poly.pdbx_seq_one_letter_code
_entity_poly.pdbx_strand_id
1 'polypeptide(L)'
;EASLDIDADVLFTEIAPLDALVQRMGRVWRRYGPMKKPEEIPEISSPNVYIWVFRHSLHSGQHYVYDNDLVLLTLKLLQDRRENANYKDWLVNLPTEDRIEAGLKEVFGSPEDQPKKVRGRKRDKSKDVNPIAVSGSQEFQVVLSEYDKFDLVEKLYDLPDDHSYLTQFRQMKDILDAGYMSDRLNDAQKMFREIYTVPVIPSQQKNRFLEEVVNFFKKHPNGKRLYTLFKKEVLTKFVVAIPLINVKEEGRDPQPVEWWVRDLPYLCDEQRKRLIRWCRDIYFADYEYVYPKGLLVSTSWHNPEIGII
;
A
#
# COMPACT_ATOMS: atom_id res chain seq x y z
N GLU A 1 4.03 -5.84 -7.89
CA GLU A 1 2.80 -6.25 -8.62
C GLU A 1 3.04 -6.25 -10.12
N ALA A 2 3.38 -5.09 -10.69
CA ALA A 2 3.74 -4.97 -12.08
C ALA A 2 5.19 -5.45 -12.37
N SER A 3 5.41 -5.89 -13.61
CA SER A 3 6.74 -6.08 -14.22
C SER A 3 7.66 -7.17 -13.64
N LEU A 4 7.11 -8.16 -12.91
CA LEU A 4 7.89 -9.30 -12.41
C LEU A 4 7.32 -10.63 -12.94
N ASP A 5 8.21 -11.51 -13.40
CA ASP A 5 7.87 -12.87 -13.84
C ASP A 5 8.02 -13.86 -12.69
N ILE A 6 6.97 -13.92 -11.85
CA ILE A 6 6.91 -14.77 -10.66
C ILE A 6 5.75 -15.76 -10.81
N ASP A 7 5.99 -16.99 -10.35
CA ASP A 7 4.99 -18.04 -10.16
C ASP A 7 5.09 -18.57 -8.71
N ALA A 8 3.95 -18.61 -8.01
CA ALA A 8 3.84 -19.06 -6.63
C ALA A 8 2.67 -20.05 -6.48
N ASP A 9 2.75 -20.92 -5.47
CA ASP A 9 1.66 -21.85 -5.15
C ASP A 9 0.58 -21.22 -4.27
N VAL A 10 0.97 -20.26 -3.42
CA VAL A 10 0.09 -19.57 -2.48
C VAL A 10 0.45 -18.08 -2.42
N LEU A 11 -0.56 -17.22 -2.32
CA LEU A 11 -0.44 -15.77 -2.12
C LEU A 11 -1.06 -15.34 -0.79
N PHE A 12 -0.32 -14.55 -0.02
CA PHE A 12 -0.84 -13.78 1.11
C PHE A 12 -0.79 -12.31 0.73
N THR A 13 -1.91 -11.60 0.91
CA THR A 13 -2.03 -10.20 0.50
C THR A 13 -2.97 -9.45 1.42
N GLU A 14 -2.73 -8.15 1.61
CA GLU A 14 -3.76 -7.25 2.15
C GLU A 14 -4.84 -7.01 1.08
N ILE A 15 -6.03 -6.61 1.52
CA ILE A 15 -7.10 -6.16 0.65
C ILE A 15 -6.61 -4.96 -0.20
N ALA A 16 -7.04 -4.93 -1.45
CA ALA A 16 -6.76 -3.88 -2.41
C ALA A 16 -7.91 -3.84 -3.44
N PRO A 17 -8.00 -2.81 -4.29
CA PRO A 17 -8.92 -2.83 -5.43
C PRO A 17 -8.79 -4.12 -6.27
N LEU A 18 -9.92 -4.61 -6.80
CA LEU A 18 -10.01 -5.88 -7.53
C LEU A 18 -9.01 -5.99 -8.69
N ASP A 19 -8.77 -4.92 -9.43
CA ASP A 19 -7.78 -4.90 -10.52
C ASP A 19 -6.37 -5.22 -10.00
N ALA A 20 -5.95 -4.60 -8.89
CA ALA A 20 -4.67 -4.87 -8.24
C ALA A 20 -4.62 -6.30 -7.67
N LEU A 21 -5.70 -6.77 -7.04
CA LEU A 21 -5.79 -8.15 -6.56
C LEU A 21 -5.69 -9.17 -7.69
N VAL A 22 -6.41 -8.96 -8.80
CA VAL A 22 -6.36 -9.84 -9.99
C VAL A 22 -4.95 -9.86 -10.58
N GLN A 23 -4.26 -8.71 -10.64
CA GLN A 23 -2.86 -8.66 -11.06
C GLN A 23 -1.93 -9.49 -10.15
N ARG A 24 -2.14 -9.43 -8.82
CA ARG A 24 -1.41 -10.26 -7.84
C ARG A 24 -1.74 -11.74 -8.02
N MET A 25 -3.02 -12.09 -8.20
CA MET A 25 -3.49 -13.45 -8.44
C MET A 25 -2.90 -14.04 -9.73
N GLY A 26 -2.60 -13.22 -10.74
CA GLY A 26 -1.89 -13.64 -11.96
C GLY A 26 -0.43 -14.08 -11.75
N ARG A 27 0.04 -14.15 -10.50
CA ARG A 27 1.33 -14.73 -10.07
C ARG A 27 1.15 -16.03 -9.29
N VAL A 28 -0.09 -16.46 -9.06
CA VAL A 28 -0.41 -17.75 -8.44
C VAL A 28 -0.73 -18.74 -9.55
N TRP A 29 -0.07 -19.90 -9.55
CA TRP A 29 -0.32 -20.97 -10.51
C TRP A 29 -0.18 -20.51 -11.97
N ARG A 30 0.69 -19.54 -12.23
CA ARG A 30 0.90 -18.92 -13.54
C ARG A 30 1.34 -19.94 -14.60
N ARG A 31 2.05 -20.99 -14.19
CA ARG A 31 2.43 -22.13 -15.05
C ARG A 31 1.25 -22.89 -15.65
N TYR A 32 0.07 -22.79 -15.04
CA TYR A 32 -1.18 -23.40 -15.51
C TYR A 32 -2.06 -22.43 -16.30
N GLY A 33 -1.45 -21.44 -16.97
CA GLY A 33 -2.13 -20.45 -17.78
C GLY A 33 -3.05 -21.05 -18.87
N PRO A 34 -3.79 -20.20 -19.62
CA PRO A 34 -4.98 -20.58 -20.38
C PRO A 34 -4.77 -21.61 -21.50
N MET A 35 -3.52 -21.87 -21.88
CA MET A 35 -3.16 -22.87 -22.90
C MET A 35 -3.03 -24.29 -22.35
N LYS A 36 -3.09 -24.47 -21.03
CA LYS A 36 -3.02 -25.79 -20.39
C LYS A 36 -4.37 -26.49 -20.42
N LYS A 37 -4.33 -27.80 -20.62
CA LYS A 37 -5.54 -28.62 -20.59
C LYS A 37 -6.08 -28.73 -19.17
N PRO A 38 -7.40 -28.78 -18.95
CA PRO A 38 -7.99 -28.86 -17.62
C PRO A 38 -7.45 -30.02 -16.78
N GLU A 39 -7.10 -31.14 -17.39
CA GLU A 39 -6.58 -32.33 -16.68
C GLU A 39 -5.15 -32.14 -16.14
N GLU A 40 -4.42 -31.14 -16.64
CA GLU A 40 -3.08 -30.77 -16.17
C GLU A 40 -3.14 -29.75 -15.02
N ILE A 41 -4.33 -29.20 -14.71
CA ILE A 41 -4.53 -28.22 -13.65
C ILE A 41 -4.81 -28.97 -12.35
N PRO A 42 -4.02 -28.73 -11.28
CA PRO A 42 -4.28 -29.34 -9.98
C PRO A 42 -5.68 -28.98 -9.44
N GLU A 43 -6.37 -29.96 -8.87
CA GLU A 43 -7.61 -29.68 -8.15
C GLU A 43 -7.35 -28.81 -6.92
N ILE A 44 -8.22 -27.82 -6.69
CA ILE A 44 -8.13 -26.90 -5.56
C ILE A 44 -8.66 -27.62 -4.31
N SER A 45 -7.74 -28.11 -3.48
CA SER A 45 -8.07 -28.74 -2.19
C SER A 45 -8.13 -27.73 -1.03
N SER A 46 -7.45 -26.60 -1.17
CA SER A 46 -7.38 -25.53 -0.18
C SER A 46 -7.26 -24.17 -0.88
N PRO A 47 -7.64 -23.05 -0.21
CA PRO A 47 -7.39 -21.72 -0.75
C PRO A 47 -5.91 -21.50 -1.07
N ASN A 48 -5.65 -20.95 -2.26
CA ASN A 48 -4.31 -20.57 -2.73
C ASN A 48 -4.09 -19.05 -2.68
N VAL A 49 -5.10 -18.28 -2.26
CA VAL A 49 -5.02 -16.84 -2.04
C VAL A 49 -5.68 -16.51 -0.71
N TYR A 50 -4.94 -15.84 0.16
CA TYR A 50 -5.39 -15.38 1.48
C TYR A 50 -5.35 -13.86 1.50
N ILE A 51 -6.50 -13.24 1.75
CA ILE A 51 -6.68 -11.79 1.77
C ILE A 51 -6.93 -11.34 3.22
N TRP A 52 -6.09 -10.43 3.72
CA TRP A 52 -6.25 -9.85 5.05
C TRP A 52 -6.96 -8.51 5.00
N VAL A 53 -7.90 -8.32 5.93
CA VAL A 53 -8.69 -7.11 6.09
C VAL A 53 -8.52 -6.61 7.52
N PHE A 54 -8.09 -5.36 7.65
CA PHE A 54 -7.90 -4.72 8.94
C PHE A 54 -9.22 -4.11 9.42
N ARG A 55 -9.49 -4.20 10.72
CA ARG A 55 -10.77 -3.77 11.32
C ARG A 55 -11.02 -2.26 11.28
N HIS A 56 -9.96 -1.44 11.38
CA HIS A 56 -10.12 0.01 11.52
C HIS A 56 -9.78 0.78 10.24
N SER A 57 -8.93 0.22 9.37
CA SER A 57 -8.38 0.96 8.22
C SER A 57 -8.38 0.18 6.90
N LEU A 58 -9.08 -0.95 6.83
CA LEU A 58 -9.11 -1.92 5.71
C LEU A 58 -7.75 -2.57 5.39
N HIS A 59 -6.69 -1.77 5.24
CA HIS A 59 -5.31 -2.15 4.97
C HIS A 59 -4.32 -1.17 5.62
N SER A 60 -3.02 -1.47 5.53
CA SER A 60 -1.95 -0.66 6.14
C SER A 60 -1.80 0.72 5.48
N GLY A 61 -2.02 0.79 4.15
CA GLY A 61 -1.89 2.02 3.36
C GLY A 61 -3.02 3.05 3.50
N GLN A 62 -4.14 2.69 4.14
CA GLN A 62 -5.33 3.53 4.30
C GLN A 62 -5.76 4.23 2.99
N HIS A 63 -6.33 5.44 3.07
CA HIS A 63 -6.78 6.21 1.91
C HIS A 63 -5.66 6.78 1.03
N TYR A 64 -4.39 6.63 1.42
CA TYR A 64 -3.25 7.23 0.71
C TYR A 64 -2.81 6.40 -0.50
N VAL A 65 -3.03 5.09 -0.47
CA VAL A 65 -2.60 4.17 -1.53
C VAL A 65 -3.74 3.83 -2.46
N TYR A 66 -4.92 3.58 -1.91
CA TYR A 66 -6.12 3.24 -2.64
C TYR A 66 -7.30 4.05 -2.13
N ASP A 67 -8.25 4.34 -3.02
CA ASP A 67 -9.52 4.94 -2.62
C ASP A 67 -10.30 3.94 -1.75
N ASN A 68 -10.72 4.38 -0.57
CA ASN A 68 -11.41 3.51 0.40
C ASN A 68 -12.70 2.92 -0.16
N ASP A 69 -13.44 3.65 -1.00
CA ASP A 69 -14.70 3.19 -1.57
C ASP A 69 -14.46 2.03 -2.54
N LEU A 70 -13.36 2.08 -3.32
CA LEU A 70 -12.94 0.97 -4.18
C LEU A 70 -12.56 -0.29 -3.38
N VAL A 71 -11.86 -0.11 -2.26
CA VAL A 71 -11.48 -1.23 -1.39
C VAL A 71 -12.71 -1.84 -0.71
N LEU A 72 -13.65 -0.99 -0.26
CA LEU A 72 -14.91 -1.43 0.34
C LEU A 72 -15.79 -2.19 -0.66
N LEU A 73 -15.91 -1.65 -1.88
CA LEU A 73 -16.61 -2.32 -2.98
C LEU A 73 -15.95 -3.65 -3.32
N THR A 74 -14.63 -3.72 -3.33
CA THR A 74 -13.91 -4.98 -3.54
C THR A 74 -14.30 -6.03 -2.51
N LEU A 75 -14.37 -5.67 -1.23
CA LEU A 75 -14.85 -6.58 -0.18
C LEU A 75 -16.29 -7.02 -0.43
N LYS A 76 -17.18 -6.09 -0.76
CA LYS A 76 -18.59 -6.38 -1.01
C LYS A 76 -18.77 -7.31 -2.21
N LEU A 77 -18.06 -7.06 -3.31
CA LEU A 77 -18.08 -7.85 -4.53
C LEU A 77 -17.52 -9.26 -4.34
N LEU A 78 -16.52 -9.44 -3.46
CA LEU A 78 -16.01 -10.76 -3.10
C LEU A 78 -16.97 -11.54 -2.20
N GLN A 79 -17.71 -10.85 -1.33
CA GLN A 79 -18.68 -11.44 -0.39
C GLN A 79 -20.01 -11.82 -1.06
N ASP A 80 -20.55 -10.91 -1.87
CA ASP A 80 -21.88 -11.02 -2.48
C ASP A 80 -21.73 -11.01 -4.00
N ARG A 81 -21.97 -12.17 -4.63
CA ARG A 81 -21.79 -12.37 -6.09
C ARG A 81 -23.12 -12.41 -6.85
N ARG A 82 -24.18 -11.79 -6.33
CA ARG A 82 -25.49 -11.75 -7.01
C ARG A 82 -25.40 -10.96 -8.31
N GLU A 83 -25.90 -11.53 -9.41
CA GLU A 83 -25.85 -10.93 -10.76
C GLU A 83 -26.59 -9.58 -10.85
N ASN A 84 -27.67 -9.41 -10.08
CA ASN A 84 -28.52 -8.20 -10.10
C ASN A 84 -28.31 -7.27 -8.90
N ALA A 85 -27.20 -7.40 -8.18
CA ALA A 85 -26.92 -6.52 -7.05
C ALA A 85 -26.46 -5.14 -7.56
N ASN A 86 -27.08 -4.08 -7.05
CA ASN A 86 -26.68 -2.71 -7.32
C ASN A 86 -25.65 -2.26 -6.28
N TYR A 87 -24.37 -2.50 -6.56
CA TYR A 87 -23.25 -2.14 -5.66
C TYR A 87 -23.04 -0.63 -5.56
N LYS A 88 -23.41 0.11 -6.62
CA LYS A 88 -23.40 1.56 -6.65
C LYS A 88 -24.38 2.14 -5.64
N ASP A 89 -25.63 1.69 -5.66
CA ASP A 89 -26.64 2.10 -4.67
C ASP A 89 -26.23 1.69 -3.27
N TRP A 90 -25.63 0.50 -3.11
CA TRP A 90 -25.10 0.04 -1.84
C TRP A 90 -24.07 1.03 -1.28
N LEU A 91 -23.08 1.43 -2.09
CA LEU A 91 -22.03 2.36 -1.67
C LEU A 91 -22.59 3.73 -1.29
N VAL A 92 -23.54 4.25 -2.08
CA VAL A 92 -24.17 5.56 -1.85
C VAL A 92 -25.01 5.56 -0.57
N ASN A 93 -25.64 4.44 -0.22
CA ASN A 93 -26.47 4.32 0.97
C ASN A 93 -25.66 4.13 2.27
N LEU A 94 -24.34 3.93 2.19
CA LEU A 94 -23.50 3.85 3.38
C LEU A 94 -23.32 5.23 4.04
N PRO A 95 -23.33 5.31 5.38
CA PRO A 95 -23.10 6.56 6.10
C PRO A 95 -21.71 7.11 5.79
N THR A 96 -21.60 8.42 5.58
CA THR A 96 -20.33 9.07 5.17
C THR A 96 -19.27 9.05 6.28
N GLU A 97 -19.65 9.30 7.53
CA GLU A 97 -18.69 9.41 8.64
C GLU A 97 -18.14 8.03 9.08
N ASP A 98 -18.97 6.99 9.07
CA ASP A 98 -18.62 5.64 9.54
C ASP A 98 -18.65 4.60 8.41
N ARG A 99 -18.41 5.02 7.16
CA ARG A 99 -18.57 4.18 5.97
C ARG A 99 -17.84 2.85 6.06
N ILE A 100 -16.59 2.89 6.50
CA ILE A 100 -15.72 1.72 6.63
C ILE A 100 -16.29 0.75 7.66
N GLU A 101 -16.65 1.24 8.84
CA GLU A 101 -17.20 0.41 9.92
C GLU A 101 -18.54 -0.20 9.52
N ALA A 102 -19.43 0.59 8.91
CA ALA A 102 -20.71 0.12 8.41
C ALA A 102 -20.54 -0.97 7.33
N GLY A 103 -19.65 -0.76 6.36
CA GLY A 103 -19.34 -1.75 5.33
C GLY A 103 -18.76 -3.04 5.90
N LEU A 104 -17.79 -2.94 6.83
CA LEU A 104 -17.19 -4.10 7.48
C LEU A 104 -18.21 -4.87 8.33
N LYS A 105 -19.08 -4.17 9.05
CA LYS A 105 -20.16 -4.76 9.84
C LYS A 105 -21.17 -5.50 8.97
N GLU A 106 -21.48 -4.98 7.79
CA GLU A 106 -22.36 -5.69 6.86
C GLU A 106 -21.68 -6.94 6.26
N VAL A 107 -20.39 -6.84 5.92
CA VAL A 107 -19.65 -7.94 5.28
C VAL A 107 -19.35 -9.07 6.26
N PHE A 108 -18.89 -8.76 7.47
CA PHE A 108 -18.39 -9.73 8.46
C PHE A 108 -19.29 -9.89 9.70
N GLY A 109 -20.31 -9.06 9.88
CA GLY A 109 -21.15 -9.02 11.08
C GLY A 109 -20.53 -8.24 12.24
N SER A 110 -21.31 -8.03 13.30
CA SER A 110 -20.83 -7.42 14.55
C SER A 110 -20.06 -8.43 15.41
N PRO A 111 -18.99 -8.01 16.14
CA PRO A 111 -18.33 -8.86 17.13
C PRO A 111 -19.24 -9.36 18.27
N GLU A 112 -20.35 -8.66 18.51
CA GLU A 112 -21.30 -8.93 19.60
C GLU A 112 -22.33 -10.02 19.29
N ASP A 113 -22.45 -10.46 18.03
CA ASP A 113 -23.35 -11.53 17.61
C ASP A 113 -22.71 -12.92 17.78
N GLN A 114 -22.11 -13.18 18.95
CA GLN A 114 -21.73 -14.54 19.30
C GLN A 114 -22.99 -15.36 19.62
N PRO A 115 -23.16 -16.57 19.05
CA PRO A 115 -24.31 -17.39 19.37
C PRO A 115 -24.25 -17.83 20.83
N LYS A 116 -25.25 -17.42 21.62
CA LYS A 116 -25.53 -18.02 22.94
C LYS A 116 -25.66 -19.53 22.73
N LYS A 117 -24.79 -20.32 23.38
CA LYS A 117 -24.84 -21.80 23.38
C LYS A 117 -26.24 -22.29 23.75
N VAL A 118 -27.06 -22.64 22.77
CA VAL A 118 -28.32 -23.35 23.01
C VAL A 118 -28.00 -24.81 23.23
N ARG A 119 -28.27 -25.28 24.45
CA ARG A 119 -28.19 -26.70 24.83
C ARG A 119 -29.22 -27.52 24.04
N GLY A 120 -28.73 -28.30 23.08
CA GLY A 120 -29.14 -29.68 22.78
C GLY A 120 -30.42 -29.93 21.98
N ARG A 121 -30.29 -30.69 20.86
CA ARG A 121 -30.91 -32.02 20.66
C ARG A 121 -30.43 -32.66 19.34
N LYS A 122 -30.29 -34.00 19.37
CA LYS A 122 -29.88 -34.90 18.28
C LYS A 122 -30.90 -34.99 17.13
N ARG A 123 -30.38 -35.39 15.94
CA ARG A 123 -30.99 -36.01 14.72
C ARG A 123 -30.88 -35.09 13.48
N ASP A 124 -30.66 -35.55 12.24
CA ASP A 124 -30.27 -36.82 11.62
C ASP A 124 -29.69 -36.47 10.23
N LYS A 125 -28.94 -37.39 9.60
CA LYS A 125 -28.28 -37.21 8.28
C LYS A 125 -29.27 -37.12 7.10
N SER A 126 -29.09 -36.14 6.21
CA SER A 126 -29.18 -36.31 4.74
C SER A 126 -28.74 -35.07 3.95
N LYS A 127 -28.23 -35.34 2.74
CA LYS A 127 -27.61 -34.50 1.71
C LYS A 127 -28.41 -33.24 1.32
N ASP A 128 -27.71 -32.13 1.08
CA ASP A 128 -27.82 -31.23 -0.09
C ASP A 128 -26.75 -30.13 -0.01
N VAL A 129 -26.06 -29.86 -1.13
CA VAL A 129 -25.03 -28.81 -1.24
C VAL A 129 -25.73 -27.50 -1.58
N ASN A 130 -25.97 -26.68 -0.56
CA ASN A 130 -26.29 -25.27 -0.68
C ASN A 130 -25.09 -24.47 -0.14
N PRO A 131 -24.46 -23.55 -0.88
CA PRO A 131 -23.55 -22.59 -0.26
C PRO A 131 -24.31 -21.29 -0.01
N ILE A 132 -25.39 -21.32 0.78
CA ILE A 132 -25.97 -20.10 1.35
C ILE A 132 -26.41 -20.42 2.78
N ALA A 133 -25.48 -20.18 3.71
CA ALA A 133 -25.72 -19.69 5.07
C ALA A 133 -24.43 -19.80 5.89
N VAL A 134 -23.78 -18.68 6.22
CA VAL A 134 -23.04 -18.59 7.49
C VAL A 134 -23.32 -17.24 8.14
N SER A 135 -24.19 -17.32 9.14
CA SER A 135 -24.29 -16.36 10.24
C SER A 135 -22.96 -16.39 11.01
N GLY A 136 -22.24 -15.27 11.04
CA GLY A 136 -21.22 -14.97 12.06
C GLY A 136 -19.81 -15.55 11.90
N SER A 137 -19.24 -15.66 10.70
CA SER A 137 -17.81 -15.96 10.52
C SER A 137 -17.02 -14.69 10.16
N GLN A 138 -15.92 -14.42 10.88
CA GLN A 138 -14.94 -13.36 10.58
C GLN A 138 -14.17 -13.59 9.27
N GLU A 139 -14.53 -14.64 8.53
CA GLU A 139 -13.87 -15.14 7.35
C GLU A 139 -14.94 -15.66 6.39
N PHE A 140 -14.68 -15.50 5.09
CA PHE A 140 -15.44 -16.16 4.03
C PHE A 140 -14.46 -16.66 2.97
N GLN A 141 -14.91 -17.62 2.17
CA GLN A 141 -14.12 -18.20 1.08
C GLN A 141 -14.90 -18.08 -0.22
N VAL A 142 -14.18 -17.83 -1.31
CA VAL A 142 -14.76 -17.68 -2.63
C VAL A 142 -13.88 -18.40 -3.65
N VAL A 143 -14.53 -19.11 -4.59
CA VAL A 143 -13.88 -19.71 -5.76
C VAL A 143 -14.16 -18.78 -6.94
N LEU A 144 -13.10 -18.42 -7.67
CA LEU A 144 -13.16 -17.49 -8.79
C LEU A 144 -12.56 -18.13 -10.05
N SER A 145 -13.35 -18.18 -11.11
CA SER A 145 -12.87 -18.44 -12.47
C SER A 145 -12.18 -17.20 -13.05
N GLU A 146 -11.46 -17.34 -14.17
CA GLU A 146 -10.89 -16.18 -14.89
C GLU A 146 -11.98 -15.22 -15.38
N TYR A 147 -13.14 -15.75 -15.77
CA TYR A 147 -14.29 -14.93 -16.16
C TYR A 147 -14.86 -14.17 -14.96
N ASP A 148 -14.94 -14.81 -13.79
CA ASP A 148 -15.38 -14.16 -12.56
C ASP A 148 -14.47 -12.97 -12.22
N LYS A 149 -13.15 -13.14 -12.34
CA LYS A 149 -12.19 -12.06 -12.10
C LYS A 149 -12.42 -10.88 -13.03
N PHE A 150 -12.66 -11.15 -14.32
CA PHE A 150 -12.97 -10.11 -15.31
C PHE A 150 -14.26 -9.36 -14.96
N ASP A 151 -15.36 -10.07 -14.71
CA ASP A 151 -16.66 -9.50 -14.37
C ASP A 151 -16.62 -8.68 -13.07
N LEU A 152 -15.90 -9.14 -12.06
CA LEU A 152 -15.73 -8.40 -10.81
C LEU A 152 -14.98 -7.07 -11.02
N VAL A 153 -13.94 -7.05 -11.87
CA VAL A 153 -13.21 -5.82 -12.19
C VAL A 153 -14.11 -4.83 -12.96
N GLU A 154 -14.95 -5.32 -13.87
CA GLU A 154 -15.92 -4.48 -14.58
C GLU A 154 -16.91 -3.85 -13.58
N LYS A 155 -17.45 -4.64 -12.66
CA LYS A 155 -18.38 -4.19 -11.61
C LYS A 155 -17.76 -3.22 -10.60
N LEU A 156 -16.46 -3.33 -10.33
CA LEU A 156 -15.76 -2.43 -9.41
C LEU A 156 -15.84 -0.96 -9.86
N TYR A 157 -15.78 -0.73 -11.17
CA TYR A 157 -15.74 0.62 -11.73
C TYR A 157 -17.11 1.16 -12.16
N ASP A 158 -18.20 0.41 -11.93
CA ASP A 158 -19.58 0.90 -12.07
C ASP A 158 -19.95 1.81 -10.88
N LEU A 159 -19.24 2.94 -10.78
CA LEU A 159 -19.37 3.91 -9.70
C LEU A 159 -20.41 5.00 -10.00
N PRO A 160 -20.83 5.80 -9.00
CA PRO A 160 -21.49 7.08 -9.23
C PRO A 160 -20.69 7.99 -10.16
N ASP A 161 -21.36 8.67 -11.10
CA ASP A 161 -20.69 9.51 -12.11
C ASP A 161 -19.94 10.69 -11.49
N ASP A 162 -20.38 11.13 -10.32
CA ASP A 162 -19.84 12.19 -9.48
C ASP A 162 -18.84 11.68 -8.43
N HIS A 163 -18.51 10.37 -8.43
CA HIS A 163 -17.54 9.81 -7.50
C HIS A 163 -16.16 10.48 -7.66
N SER A 164 -15.51 10.77 -6.54
CA SER A 164 -14.20 11.43 -6.44
C SER A 164 -13.15 10.74 -7.32
N TYR A 165 -13.02 9.41 -7.17
CA TYR A 165 -12.12 8.58 -7.99
C TYR A 165 -12.34 8.76 -9.49
N LEU A 166 -13.59 8.69 -9.99
CA LEU A 166 -13.87 8.84 -11.43
C LEU A 166 -13.56 10.26 -11.90
N THR A 167 -13.81 11.26 -11.08
CA THR A 167 -13.48 12.66 -11.39
C THR A 167 -11.97 12.84 -11.50
N GLN A 168 -11.20 12.33 -10.53
CA GLN A 168 -9.74 12.34 -10.56
C GLN A 168 -9.19 11.57 -11.75
N PHE A 169 -9.75 10.40 -12.06
CA PHE A 169 -9.37 9.58 -13.21
C PHE A 169 -9.60 10.31 -14.53
N ARG A 170 -10.78 10.92 -14.72
CA ARG A 170 -11.10 11.71 -15.92
C ARG A 170 -10.17 12.91 -16.06
N GLN A 171 -9.93 13.65 -14.98
CA GLN A 171 -8.96 14.75 -14.96
C GLN A 171 -7.53 14.29 -15.32
N MET A 172 -7.10 13.15 -14.77
CA MET A 172 -5.79 12.56 -15.05
C MET A 172 -5.66 12.17 -16.52
N LYS A 173 -6.69 11.50 -17.05
CA LYS A 173 -6.75 11.10 -18.45
C LYS A 173 -6.70 12.33 -19.37
N ASP A 174 -7.44 13.39 -19.06
CA ASP A 174 -7.42 14.63 -19.83
C ASP A 174 -6.02 15.27 -19.84
N ILE A 175 -5.30 15.22 -18.72
CA ILE A 175 -3.92 15.73 -18.61
C ILE A 175 -2.95 14.91 -19.45
N LEU A 176 -3.07 13.57 -19.41
CA LEU A 176 -2.26 12.68 -20.24
C LEU A 176 -2.55 12.88 -21.73
N ASP A 177 -3.82 12.98 -22.10
CA ASP A 177 -4.28 13.14 -23.49
C ASP A 177 -3.89 14.50 -24.08
N ALA A 178 -3.83 15.56 -23.27
CA ALA A 178 -3.36 16.88 -23.71
C ALA A 178 -1.83 16.99 -23.87
N GLY A 179 -1.06 15.98 -23.44
CA GLY A 179 0.39 16.03 -23.39
C GLY A 179 0.92 17.02 -22.33
N TYR A 180 2.25 17.05 -22.15
CA TYR A 180 2.93 17.96 -21.21
C TYR A 180 2.82 19.43 -21.67
N MET A 181 1.64 20.04 -21.57
CA MET A 181 1.45 21.48 -21.76
C MET A 181 1.74 22.22 -20.45
N SER A 182 2.48 23.33 -20.57
CA SER A 182 3.03 24.12 -19.44
C SER A 182 2.02 24.46 -18.34
N ASP A 183 0.76 24.69 -18.71
CA ASP A 183 -0.28 25.14 -17.79
C ASP A 183 -0.82 24.00 -16.90
N ARG A 184 -0.66 22.75 -17.34
CA ARG A 184 -1.00 21.52 -16.60
C ARG A 184 0.21 20.91 -15.88
N LEU A 185 1.41 21.48 -16.05
CA LEU A 185 2.64 21.01 -15.42
C LEU A 185 2.58 21.10 -13.89
N ASN A 186 1.98 22.16 -13.34
CA ASN A 186 1.85 22.34 -11.89
C ASN A 186 0.88 21.33 -11.26
N ASP A 187 -0.23 21.03 -11.95
CA ASP A 187 -1.22 20.03 -11.53
C ASP A 187 -0.65 18.62 -11.66
N ALA A 188 0.00 18.31 -12.78
CA ALA A 188 0.78 17.08 -12.96
C ALA A 188 1.81 16.92 -11.82
N GLN A 189 2.60 17.95 -11.53
CA GLN A 189 3.53 17.94 -10.41
C GLN A 189 2.85 17.81 -9.06
N LYS A 190 1.66 18.40 -8.82
CA LYS A 190 0.93 18.25 -7.54
C LYS A 190 0.43 16.82 -7.34
N MET A 191 -0.08 16.20 -8.39
CA MET A 191 -0.52 14.80 -8.38
C MET A 191 0.65 13.82 -8.26
N PHE A 192 1.76 14.04 -8.97
CA PHE A 192 2.97 13.23 -8.78
C PHE A 192 3.62 13.47 -7.40
N ARG A 193 3.43 14.64 -6.78
CA ARG A 193 3.95 14.96 -5.44
C ARG A 193 3.31 14.11 -4.33
N GLU A 194 2.08 13.62 -4.50
CA GLU A 194 1.43 12.69 -3.55
C GLU A 194 2.01 11.27 -3.63
N ILE A 195 2.58 10.90 -4.78
CA ILE A 195 3.27 9.63 -5.01
C ILE A 195 4.78 9.76 -4.74
N TYR A 196 5.30 10.99 -4.63
CA TYR A 196 6.72 11.26 -4.53
C TYR A 196 7.23 11.02 -3.10
N THR A 197 8.11 10.03 -2.97
CA THR A 197 8.90 9.85 -1.76
C THR A 197 10.17 10.68 -1.82
N VAL A 198 10.53 11.30 -0.70
CA VAL A 198 11.74 12.09 -0.53
C VAL A 198 12.70 11.33 0.37
N PRO A 199 13.99 11.20 0.00
CA PRO A 199 14.99 10.62 0.87
C PRO A 199 15.34 11.62 1.99
N VAL A 200 15.10 11.22 3.23
CA VAL A 200 15.30 12.05 4.42
C VAL A 200 16.16 11.34 5.45
N ILE A 201 17.05 12.10 6.09
CA ILE A 201 17.82 11.68 7.26
C ILE A 201 17.21 12.34 8.51
N PRO A 202 16.80 11.58 9.53
CA PRO A 202 16.25 12.16 10.76
C PRO A 202 17.30 13.04 11.46
N SER A 203 16.93 14.25 11.90
CA SER A 203 17.85 15.18 12.56
C SER A 203 18.58 14.58 13.77
N GLN A 204 17.93 13.66 14.50
CA GLN A 204 18.53 12.96 15.64
C GLN A 204 19.74 12.09 15.26
N GLN A 205 19.80 11.61 14.02
CA GLN A 205 20.91 10.78 13.52
C GLN A 205 22.07 11.61 12.97
N LYS A 206 21.98 12.95 12.95
CA LYS A 206 22.99 13.85 12.38
C LYS A 206 24.41 13.52 12.83
N ASN A 207 24.65 13.44 14.14
CA ASN A 207 26.02 13.23 14.66
C ASN A 207 26.57 11.86 14.24
N ARG A 208 25.75 10.80 14.33
CA ARG A 208 26.14 9.45 13.91
C ARG A 208 26.40 9.36 12.40
N PHE A 209 25.58 10.03 11.60
CA PHE A 209 25.77 10.13 10.16
C PHE A 209 27.11 10.80 9.83
N LEU A 210 27.41 11.95 10.45
CA LEU A 210 28.67 12.68 10.23
C LEU A 210 29.90 11.85 10.64
N GLU A 211 29.82 11.13 11.77
CA GLU A 211 30.89 10.21 12.20
C GLU A 211 31.15 9.09 11.20
N GLU A 212 30.09 8.44 10.69
CA GLU A 212 30.20 7.39 9.67
C GLU A 212 30.75 7.91 8.34
N VAL A 213 30.37 9.13 7.94
CA VAL A 213 30.94 9.79 6.76
C VAL A 213 32.45 10.00 6.92
N VAL A 214 32.90 10.52 8.06
CA VAL A 214 34.33 10.73 8.34
C VAL A 214 35.07 9.40 8.36
N ASN A 215 34.52 8.38 9.02
CA ASN A 215 35.12 7.04 9.07
C ASN A 215 35.19 6.39 7.69
N PHE A 216 34.19 6.60 6.83
CA PHE A 216 34.19 6.14 5.45
C PHE A 216 35.37 6.70 4.65
N PHE A 217 35.61 8.02 4.72
CA PHE A 217 36.73 8.64 4.01
C PHE A 217 38.10 8.28 4.61
N LYS A 218 38.19 8.03 5.92
CA LYS A 218 39.40 7.48 6.55
C LYS A 218 39.73 6.07 6.04
N LYS A 219 38.70 5.22 5.89
CA LYS A 219 38.83 3.84 5.39
C LYS A 219 39.09 3.79 3.88
N HIS A 220 38.53 4.73 3.12
CA HIS A 220 38.60 4.75 1.67
C HIS A 220 39.05 6.13 1.12
N PRO A 221 40.32 6.52 1.31
CA PRO A 221 40.80 7.84 0.89
C PRO A 221 40.77 8.04 -0.64
N ASN A 222 41.15 7.03 -1.44
CA ASN A 222 41.25 7.10 -2.91
C ASN A 222 40.81 5.81 -3.64
N GLY A 223 39.72 5.18 -3.19
CA GLY A 223 39.21 3.94 -3.78
C GLY A 223 38.54 4.09 -5.16
N LYS A 224 38.50 3.02 -5.96
CA LYS A 224 37.59 2.92 -7.11
C LYS A 224 36.16 2.62 -6.61
N ARG A 225 35.13 3.12 -7.30
CA ARG A 225 33.68 2.92 -6.95
C ARG A 225 33.25 3.46 -5.57
N LEU A 226 33.88 4.55 -5.12
CA LEU A 226 33.59 5.16 -3.82
C LEU A 226 32.10 5.46 -3.58
N TYR A 227 31.34 5.93 -4.58
CA TYR A 227 29.91 6.21 -4.39
C TYR A 227 29.09 4.95 -4.08
N THR A 228 29.38 3.83 -4.76
CA THR A 228 28.67 2.56 -4.52
C THR A 228 28.92 2.04 -3.10
N LEU A 229 30.17 2.16 -2.63
CA LEU A 229 30.54 1.81 -1.26
C LEU A 229 29.90 2.77 -0.25
N PHE A 230 29.91 4.08 -0.54
CA PHE A 230 29.28 5.10 0.30
C PHE A 230 27.78 4.85 0.45
N LYS A 231 27.08 4.54 -0.65
CA LYS A 231 25.65 4.21 -0.62
C LYS A 231 25.38 3.01 0.30
N LYS A 232 26.17 1.94 0.16
CA LYS A 232 26.00 0.69 0.92
C LYS A 232 26.40 0.82 2.39
N GLU A 233 27.52 1.47 2.70
CA GLU A 233 28.10 1.54 4.04
C GLU A 233 27.53 2.68 4.88
N VAL A 234 27.06 3.76 4.24
CA VAL A 234 26.56 4.97 4.91
C VAL A 234 25.09 5.19 4.61
N LEU A 235 24.71 5.51 3.36
CA LEU A 235 23.34 5.98 3.07
C LEU A 235 22.25 4.97 3.46
N THR A 236 22.43 3.67 3.20
CA THR A 236 21.47 2.62 3.58
C THR A 236 21.19 2.57 5.09
N LYS A 237 22.11 3.06 5.95
CA LYS A 237 21.90 3.09 7.40
C LYS A 237 21.05 4.26 7.89
N PHE A 238 20.97 5.35 7.11
CA PHE A 238 20.48 6.64 7.60
C PHE A 238 19.37 7.26 6.75
N VAL A 239 19.31 6.95 5.45
CA VAL A 239 18.31 7.51 4.54
C VAL A 239 17.03 6.69 4.63
N VAL A 240 15.93 7.35 4.97
CA VAL A 240 14.59 6.79 4.96
C VAL A 240 13.79 7.51 3.87
N ALA A 241 13.03 6.77 3.07
CA ALA A 241 12.16 7.37 2.07
C ALA A 241 10.81 7.69 2.73
N ILE A 242 10.43 8.96 2.74
CA ILE A 242 9.15 9.41 3.32
C ILE A 242 8.28 10.08 2.26
N PRO A 243 6.94 9.91 2.30
CA PRO A 243 6.03 10.65 1.42
C PRO A 243 6.20 12.17 1.61
N LEU A 244 6.30 12.94 0.52
CA LEU A 244 6.51 14.40 0.58
C LEU A 244 5.39 15.13 1.35
N ILE A 245 4.19 14.57 1.43
CA ILE A 245 3.05 15.18 2.12
C ILE A 245 3.26 15.29 3.63
N ASN A 246 3.79 14.23 4.25
CA ASN A 246 4.10 14.20 5.70
C ASN A 246 5.08 15.31 6.07
N VAL A 247 5.99 15.66 5.15
CA VAL A 247 6.99 16.71 5.35
C VAL A 247 6.37 18.11 5.35
N LYS A 248 5.33 18.34 4.54
CA LYS A 248 4.70 19.65 4.41
C LYS A 248 3.66 19.94 5.47
N GLU A 249 2.91 18.94 5.92
CA GLU A 249 1.83 19.12 6.89
C GLU A 249 2.33 19.42 8.31
N GLU A 250 3.51 18.91 8.69
CA GLU A 250 4.09 19.16 10.02
C GLU A 250 4.80 20.52 10.14
N GLY A 251 4.82 21.35 9.08
CA GLY A 251 5.59 22.60 9.06
C GLY A 251 7.10 22.39 9.19
N ARG A 252 7.58 21.17 8.93
CA ARG A 252 8.99 20.75 9.00
C ARG A 252 9.59 20.77 7.61
N ASP A 253 9.82 21.96 7.06
CA ASP A 253 10.40 22.09 5.74
C ASP A 253 11.76 21.37 5.66
N PRO A 254 11.90 20.38 4.76
CA PRO A 254 13.06 19.51 4.72
C PRO A 254 14.26 20.33 4.25
N GLN A 255 15.30 20.37 5.07
CA GLN A 255 16.50 21.14 4.78
C GLN A 255 17.53 20.25 4.07
N PRO A 256 18.34 20.77 3.12
CA PRO A 256 19.32 19.95 2.44
C PRO A 256 20.40 19.40 3.39
N VAL A 257 20.71 18.09 3.31
CA VAL A 257 21.82 17.47 4.08
C VAL A 257 23.17 18.11 3.76
N GLU A 258 23.27 18.77 2.61
CA GLU A 258 24.40 19.63 2.23
C GLU A 258 24.82 20.57 3.38
N TRP A 259 23.87 21.10 4.16
CA TRP A 259 24.16 21.99 5.28
C TRP A 259 24.95 21.32 6.41
N TRP A 260 24.79 20.00 6.59
CA TRP A 260 25.56 19.24 7.59
C TRP A 260 26.96 18.90 7.10
N VAL A 261 27.10 18.63 5.80
CA VAL A 261 28.36 18.13 5.23
C VAL A 261 29.27 19.24 4.70
N ARG A 262 28.72 20.43 4.44
CA ARG A 262 29.48 21.56 3.87
C ARG A 262 30.67 21.97 4.73
N ASP A 263 30.53 21.91 6.06
CA ASP A 263 31.53 22.41 7.01
C ASP A 263 32.20 21.27 7.82
N LEU A 264 32.10 20.02 7.34
CA LEU A 264 32.73 18.85 7.97
C LEU A 264 34.25 19.03 8.10
N PRO A 265 34.83 18.94 9.32
CA PRO A 265 36.28 18.93 9.48
C PRO A 265 36.87 17.61 8.95
N TYR A 266 38.18 17.59 8.67
CA TYR A 266 38.96 16.40 8.25
C TYR A 266 38.76 15.87 6.82
N LEU A 267 37.98 16.55 5.97
CA LEU A 267 37.86 16.24 4.54
C LEU A 267 38.65 17.24 3.68
N CYS A 268 39.37 16.73 2.68
CA CYS A 268 39.98 17.60 1.67
C CYS A 268 38.93 18.18 0.71
N ASP A 269 39.26 19.27 0.00
CA ASP A 269 38.30 19.99 -0.86
C ASP A 269 37.67 19.09 -1.94
N GLU A 270 38.44 18.16 -2.50
CA GLU A 270 37.93 17.19 -3.49
C GLU A 270 36.95 16.19 -2.87
N GLN A 271 37.23 15.68 -1.66
CA GLN A 271 36.30 14.81 -0.93
C GLN A 271 35.02 15.55 -0.55
N ARG A 272 35.14 16.82 -0.14
CA ARG A 272 34.01 17.68 0.22
C ARG A 272 33.09 17.93 -0.99
N LYS A 273 33.63 18.34 -2.13
CA LYS A 273 32.86 18.53 -3.37
C LYS A 273 32.13 17.27 -3.80
N ARG A 274 32.80 16.11 -3.68
CA ARG A 274 32.20 14.80 -3.99
C ARG A 274 31.08 14.43 -3.03
N LEU A 275 31.29 14.63 -1.73
CA LEU A 275 30.28 14.35 -0.71
C LEU A 275 29.03 15.21 -0.89
N ILE A 276 29.19 16.52 -1.14
CA ILE A 276 28.08 17.42 -1.47
C ILE A 276 27.29 16.87 -2.67
N ARG A 277 27.99 16.47 -3.74
CA ARG A 277 27.36 15.87 -4.92
C ARG A 277 26.63 14.55 -4.61
N TRP A 278 27.13 13.73 -3.69
CA TRP A 278 26.51 12.45 -3.32
C TRP A 278 25.30 12.60 -2.40
N CYS A 279 25.28 13.68 -1.60
CA CYS A 279 24.17 14.03 -0.72
C CYS A 279 23.15 14.97 -1.38
N ARG A 280 23.32 15.27 -2.67
CA ARG A 280 22.39 16.09 -3.44
C ARG A 280 21.01 15.42 -3.44
N ASP A 281 19.97 16.23 -3.28
CA ASP A 281 18.57 15.80 -3.20
C ASP A 281 18.26 14.86 -2.01
N ILE A 282 19.14 14.78 -1.00
CA ILE A 282 18.88 14.18 0.31
C ILE A 282 18.63 15.30 1.31
N TYR A 283 17.57 15.17 2.09
CA TYR A 283 17.15 16.19 3.05
C TYR A 283 17.23 15.67 4.47
N PHE A 284 17.14 16.58 5.45
CA PHE A 284 16.93 16.25 6.84
C PHE A 284 15.69 16.94 7.38
N ALA A 285 15.04 16.29 8.33
CA ALA A 285 13.87 16.80 9.01
C ALA A 285 13.80 16.24 10.44
N ASP A 286 13.09 16.95 11.30
CA ASP A 286 13.00 16.68 12.75
C ASP A 286 12.02 15.54 13.06
N TYR A 287 12.35 14.33 12.62
CA TYR A 287 11.61 13.12 12.96
C TYR A 287 12.26 12.34 14.10
N GLU A 288 11.45 11.72 14.94
CA GLU A 288 11.91 10.74 15.93
C GLU A 288 12.24 9.42 15.22
N TYR A 289 13.43 8.87 15.48
CA TYR A 289 13.85 7.58 14.92
C TYR A 289 14.18 6.60 16.03
N VAL A 290 13.45 5.49 16.10
CA VAL A 290 13.69 4.43 17.09
C VAL A 290 14.22 3.19 16.39
N TYR A 291 15.46 2.80 16.66
CA TYR A 291 15.99 1.52 16.18
C TYR A 291 15.46 0.35 17.04
N PRO A 292 14.99 -0.78 16.48
CA PRO A 292 14.91 -1.13 15.05
C PRO A 292 13.56 -0.74 14.39
N LYS A 293 12.71 0.01 15.09
CA LYS A 293 11.32 0.33 14.73
C LYS A 293 11.16 1.38 13.63
N GLY A 294 12.20 2.05 13.14
CA GLY A 294 12.07 3.02 12.05
C GLY A 294 11.68 4.44 12.51
N LEU A 295 11.12 5.23 11.60
CA LEU A 295 10.66 6.58 11.88
C LEU A 295 9.34 6.56 12.66
N LEU A 296 9.25 7.37 13.72
CA LEU A 296 8.02 7.66 14.42
C LEU A 296 7.40 8.93 13.83
N VAL A 297 6.29 8.78 13.14
CA VAL A 297 5.47 9.92 12.70
C VAL A 297 4.37 10.12 13.73
N SER A 298 4.33 11.29 14.35
CA SER A 298 3.22 11.67 15.23
C SER A 298 2.06 12.15 14.38
N THR A 299 1.13 11.25 14.04
CA THR A 299 -0.10 11.64 13.35
C THR A 299 -0.94 12.52 14.27
N SER A 300 -1.21 13.76 13.84
CA SER A 300 -1.84 14.79 14.68
C SER A 300 -3.34 14.64 14.91
N TRP A 301 -3.94 13.44 14.74
CA TRP A 301 -5.39 13.27 14.86
C TRP A 301 -5.80 12.00 15.65
N HIS A 302 -6.32 12.25 16.86
CA HIS A 302 -7.17 11.43 17.74
C HIS A 302 -6.84 9.96 18.05
N ASN A 303 -5.60 9.51 17.84
CA ASN A 303 -5.06 8.37 18.60
C ASN A 303 -3.52 8.42 18.60
N PRO A 304 -2.83 8.30 19.75
CA PRO A 304 -1.38 8.27 19.82
C PRO A 304 -0.86 6.87 19.44
N GLU A 305 -1.32 6.31 18.33
CA GLU A 305 -0.69 5.12 17.76
C GLU A 305 0.38 5.56 16.78
N ILE A 306 1.62 5.41 17.26
CA ILE A 306 2.86 5.72 16.57
C ILE A 306 2.89 4.97 15.23
N GLY A 307 2.75 5.72 14.12
CA GLY A 307 3.00 5.19 12.78
C GLY A 307 4.48 4.88 12.64
N ILE A 308 4.79 3.60 12.42
CA ILE A 308 6.13 3.11 12.11
C ILE A 308 6.31 3.11 10.60
N ILE A 309 7.29 3.87 10.09
CA ILE A 309 7.75 3.84 8.69
C ILE A 309 9.16 3.28 8.60
#